data_AF-A0AAV5X5R8-F1
#
_entry.id   AF-A0AAV5X5R8-F1
#
_cell.length_a   1.000
_cell.length_b   1.000
_cell.length_c   1.000
_cell.angle_alpha   90.00
_cell.angle_beta   90.00
_cell.angle_gamma   90.00
#
_symmetry.space_group_name_H-M   'P 1'
#
loop_
_entity.id
_entity.type
_entity.pdbx_description
1 polymer ?
#
loop_
_entity_poly.entity_id
_entity_poly.type
_entity_poly.pdbx_seq_one_letter_code
_entity_poly.pdbx_strand_id
1 'polypeptide(L)'
;MSLIWMAVAPAAAQSVAPGGFLETTSSTQVRPRLTPTLPDRGPFTFPSPYDTTGVRVTNSSDCGGNDCVDYIGYSYWRNVNNHVGSNTMLLFVTLDRARGGGGPTLFSYDKTTDQVTKVGPLFDASSPFSW
;
A
#
# COMPACT_ATOMS: atom_id res chain seq x y z
N MET A 1 -0.09 51.50 16.74
CA MET A 1 0.90 50.41 16.82
C MET A 1 0.21 49.21 17.44
N SER A 2 -0.07 48.17 16.65
CA SER A 2 -0.66 46.93 17.15
C SER A 2 0.23 45.79 16.69
N LEU A 3 0.93 45.14 17.62
CA LEU A 3 1.74 43.95 17.34
C LEU A 3 0.83 42.72 17.47
N ILE A 4 0.68 41.99 16.37
CA ILE A 4 0.09 40.65 16.37
C ILE A 4 1.22 39.66 16.67
N TRP A 5 1.14 38.97 17.80
CA TRP A 5 2.02 37.86 18.13
C TRP A 5 1.51 36.58 17.47
N MET A 6 2.26 36.02 16.53
CA MET A 6 2.04 34.64 16.06
C MET A 6 2.69 33.68 17.05
N ALA A 7 1.88 32.96 17.82
CA ALA A 7 2.37 31.81 18.57
C ALA A 7 2.70 30.68 17.58
N VAL A 8 3.98 30.35 17.45
CA VAL A 8 4.42 29.17 16.69
C VAL A 8 4.22 27.96 17.59
N ALA A 9 3.25 27.10 17.26
CA ALA A 9 3.07 25.84 17.96
C ALA A 9 4.29 24.93 17.68
N PRO A 10 4.83 24.23 18.70
CA PRO A 10 5.90 23.27 18.47
C PRO A 10 5.40 22.17 17.54
N ALA A 11 6.26 21.71 16.63
CA ALA A 11 5.96 20.56 15.79
C ALA A 11 5.66 19.35 16.69
N ALA A 12 4.50 18.72 16.49
CA ALA A 12 4.16 17.51 17.22
C ALA A 12 5.24 16.44 16.96
N ALA A 13 5.78 15.85 18.03
CA ALA A 13 6.71 14.73 17.91
C ALA A 13 6.03 13.62 17.10
N GLN A 14 6.67 13.19 16.01
CA GLN A 14 6.21 12.03 15.26
C GLN A 14 6.25 10.82 16.19
N SER A 15 5.14 10.10 16.31
CA SER A 15 5.12 8.82 17.00
C SER A 15 6.19 7.91 16.40
N VAL A 16 6.97 7.22 17.24
CA VAL A 16 7.92 6.21 16.77
C VAL A 16 7.14 5.20 15.93
N ALA A 17 7.49 5.09 14.64
CA ALA A 17 6.89 4.09 13.77
C ALA A 17 7.19 2.70 14.37
N PRO A 18 6.19 1.80 14.50
CA PRO A 18 6.44 0.45 14.98
C PRO A 18 7.42 -0.27 14.05
N GLY A 19 8.50 -0.80 14.63
CA GLY A 19 9.53 -1.54 13.90
C GLY A 19 10.48 -0.68 13.06
N GLY A 20 11.18 -1.34 12.15
CA GLY A 20 12.17 -0.77 11.24
C GLY A 20 13.59 -0.81 11.80
N PHE A 21 14.52 -0.23 11.04
CA PHE A 21 15.93 -0.14 11.42
C PHE A 21 16.40 1.29 11.37
N LEU A 22 17.25 1.65 12.32
CA LEU A 22 18.16 2.78 12.14
C LEU A 22 19.44 2.22 11.49
N GLU A 23 19.64 2.54 10.21
CA GLU A 23 20.87 2.16 9.51
C GLU A 23 21.79 3.37 9.38
N THR A 24 23.01 3.22 9.89
CA THR A 24 24.05 4.26 9.78
C THR A 24 24.77 4.15 8.45
N THR A 25 25.41 5.24 8.02
CA THR A 25 26.18 5.27 6.76
C THR A 25 27.37 4.30 6.76
N SER A 26 27.82 3.85 7.93
CA SER A 26 28.89 2.87 8.09
C SER A 26 28.40 1.43 8.24
N SER A 27 27.09 1.19 8.17
CA SER A 27 26.53 -0.14 8.33
C SER A 27 26.92 -1.04 7.17
N THR A 28 27.42 -2.23 7.51
CA THR A 28 27.71 -3.32 6.56
C THR A 28 26.69 -4.46 6.67
N GLN A 29 25.59 -4.24 7.42
CA GLN A 29 24.61 -5.27 7.69
C GLN A 29 23.82 -5.60 6.41
N VAL A 30 23.80 -6.88 6.03
CA VAL A 30 23.04 -7.38 4.88
C VAL A 30 21.88 -8.22 5.39
N ARG A 31 20.69 -8.04 4.80
CA ARG A 31 19.50 -8.83 5.13
C ARG A 31 19.09 -9.72 3.96
N PRO A 32 18.77 -10.99 4.20
CA PRO A 32 18.27 -11.87 3.14
C PRO A 32 16.89 -11.41 2.64
N ARG A 33 16.52 -11.90 1.46
CA ARG A 33 15.17 -11.70 0.92
C ARG A 33 14.14 -12.27 1.89
N LEU A 34 13.14 -11.46 2.22
CA LEU A 34 12.06 -11.82 3.13
C LEU A 34 10.95 -12.60 2.42
N THR A 35 10.46 -13.65 3.08
CA THR A 35 9.26 -14.40 2.67
C THR A 35 8.27 -14.38 3.84
N PRO A 36 7.39 -13.37 3.93
CA PRO A 36 6.46 -13.26 5.05
C PRO A 36 5.28 -14.24 4.88
N THR A 37 4.70 -14.67 6.00
CA THR A 37 3.36 -15.28 5.99
C THR A 37 2.34 -14.18 5.77
N LEU A 38 1.53 -14.31 4.73
CA LEU A 38 0.56 -13.29 4.33
C LEU A 38 -0.88 -13.74 4.62
N PRO A 39 -1.76 -12.87 5.14
CA PRO A 39 -3.19 -13.15 5.28
C PRO A 39 -3.87 -13.18 3.91
N ASP A 40 -5.16 -13.50 3.80
CA ASP A 40 -5.86 -13.40 2.51
C ASP A 40 -5.92 -11.95 2.01
N ARG A 41 -6.27 -10.99 2.88
CA ARG A 41 -6.15 -9.54 2.65
C ARG A 41 -6.01 -8.85 4.00
N GLY A 42 -5.59 -7.59 3.97
CA GLY A 42 -5.57 -6.75 5.16
C GLY A 42 -4.24 -6.80 5.92
N PRO A 43 -4.23 -6.41 7.20
CA PRO A 43 -3.01 -6.11 7.93
C PRO A 43 -2.18 -7.37 8.22
N PHE A 44 -0.87 -7.21 8.21
CA PHE A 44 0.09 -8.19 8.69
C PHE A 44 1.34 -7.49 9.25
N THR A 45 2.12 -8.23 10.02
CA THR A 45 3.39 -7.74 10.56
C THR A 45 4.53 -8.49 9.89
N PHE A 46 5.52 -7.76 9.39
CA PHE A 46 6.76 -8.37 8.93
C PHE A 46 7.49 -8.98 10.14
N PRO A 47 7.99 -10.21 10.03
CA PRO A 47 8.64 -10.86 11.16
C PRO A 47 9.90 -10.12 11.58
N SER A 48 10.40 -10.46 12.77
CA SER A 48 11.72 -10.04 13.22
C SER A 48 12.77 -10.27 12.10
N PRO A 49 13.67 -9.31 11.85
CA PRO A 49 13.94 -8.14 12.68
C PRO A 49 13.25 -6.85 12.20
N TYR A 50 12.30 -6.94 11.26
CA TYR A 50 11.64 -5.76 10.70
C TYR A 50 10.58 -5.21 11.64
N ASP A 51 9.68 -6.05 12.14
CA ASP A 51 8.58 -5.69 13.06
C ASP A 51 7.73 -4.50 12.58
N THR A 52 7.75 -4.21 11.27
CA THR A 52 6.94 -3.19 10.61
C THR A 52 5.59 -3.77 10.19
N THR A 53 4.60 -2.92 10.01
CA THR A 53 3.28 -3.32 9.52
C THR A 53 3.19 -3.20 8.00
N GLY A 54 2.37 -4.06 7.42
CA GLY A 54 2.00 -4.04 6.01
C GLY A 54 0.53 -4.41 5.83
N VAL A 55 0.00 -4.15 4.64
CA VAL A 55 -1.37 -4.52 4.27
C VAL A 55 -1.31 -5.29 2.96
N ARG A 56 -1.82 -6.53 2.95
CA ARG A 56 -1.92 -7.31 1.73
C ARG A 56 -3.12 -6.82 0.92
N VAL A 57 -2.82 -6.29 -0.27
CA VAL A 57 -3.84 -5.78 -1.19
C VAL A 57 -4.44 -6.89 -2.02
N THR A 58 -3.64 -7.71 -2.72
CA THR A 58 -4.09 -8.75 -3.65
C THR A 58 -3.89 -10.17 -3.12
N ASN A 59 -4.65 -11.14 -3.63
CA ASN A 59 -4.49 -12.55 -3.29
C ASN A 59 -4.76 -13.51 -4.45
N SER A 60 -4.66 -14.81 -4.21
CA SER A 60 -4.74 -15.83 -5.27
C SER A 60 -6.08 -15.82 -6.02
N SER A 61 -7.18 -15.42 -5.37
CA SER A 61 -8.50 -15.34 -6.03
C SER A 61 -8.61 -14.17 -7.00
N ASP A 62 -7.67 -13.21 -6.98
CA ASP A 62 -7.62 -12.11 -7.94
C ASP A 62 -7.16 -12.53 -9.34
N CYS A 63 -6.39 -13.62 -9.42
CA CYS A 63 -5.62 -14.01 -10.59
C CYS A 63 -5.94 -15.44 -11.06
N GLY A 64 -7.08 -16.00 -10.64
CA GLY A 64 -7.43 -17.40 -10.94
C GLY A 64 -6.38 -18.41 -10.45
N GLY A 65 -5.64 -18.10 -9.37
CA GLY A 65 -4.57 -18.93 -8.83
C GLY A 65 -3.16 -18.66 -9.37
N ASN A 66 -2.99 -17.79 -10.36
CA ASN A 66 -1.68 -17.43 -10.93
C ASN A 66 -1.10 -16.16 -10.30
N ASP A 67 0.14 -15.80 -10.69
CA ASP A 67 0.67 -14.47 -10.44
C ASP A 67 0.38 -13.55 -11.64
N CYS A 68 -0.63 -12.70 -11.49
CA CYS A 68 -1.08 -11.74 -12.50
C CYS A 68 -0.82 -10.28 -12.14
N VAL A 69 -0.14 -10.00 -11.03
CA VAL A 69 0.07 -8.61 -10.60
C VAL A 69 1.16 -7.98 -11.48
N ASP A 70 0.84 -6.86 -12.12
CA ASP A 70 1.85 -6.08 -12.81
C ASP A 70 2.69 -5.27 -11.85
N TYR A 71 3.98 -5.22 -12.14
CA TYR A 71 4.94 -4.51 -11.31
C TYR A 71 4.66 -3.00 -11.33
N ILE A 72 4.27 -2.45 -10.17
CA ILE A 72 3.89 -1.04 -10.01
C ILE A 72 5.12 -0.10 -10.02
N GLY A 73 6.29 -0.62 -9.60
CA GLY A 73 7.53 0.13 -9.50
C GLY A 73 7.57 1.13 -8.33
N TYR A 74 8.66 1.90 -8.28
CA TYR A 74 8.90 2.89 -7.22
C TYR A 74 7.90 4.06 -7.22
N SER A 75 7.34 4.41 -8.38
CA SER A 75 6.38 5.51 -8.54
C SER A 75 4.92 5.11 -8.28
N TYR A 76 4.68 4.37 -7.20
CA TYR A 76 3.36 3.84 -6.84
C TYR A 76 2.35 4.91 -6.39
N TRP A 77 2.79 6.12 -6.05
CA TRP A 77 1.90 7.19 -5.58
C TRP A 77 0.82 7.57 -6.60
N ARG A 78 1.09 7.41 -7.90
CA ARG A 78 0.08 7.66 -8.95
C ARG A 78 -1.08 6.65 -8.91
N ASN A 79 -0.86 5.50 -8.26
CA ASN A 79 -1.80 4.41 -8.15
C ASN A 79 -2.72 4.52 -6.94
N VAL A 80 -2.57 5.56 -6.12
CA VAL A 80 -3.24 5.70 -4.83
C VAL A 80 -3.76 7.12 -4.63
N ASN A 81 -4.97 7.28 -4.08
CA ASN A 81 -5.49 8.58 -3.65
C ASN A 81 -5.58 8.66 -2.11
N ASN A 82 -4.57 9.23 -1.46
CA ASN A 82 -4.68 9.48 -0.02
C ASN A 82 -5.58 10.69 0.27
N HIS A 83 -6.90 10.49 0.28
CA HIS A 83 -7.87 11.54 0.59
C HIS A 83 -7.77 11.99 2.06
N VAL A 84 -7.41 13.26 2.26
CA VAL A 84 -7.52 13.92 3.56
C VAL A 84 -9.01 14.04 3.93
N GLY A 85 -9.36 13.72 5.18
CA GLY A 85 -10.74 13.81 5.68
C GLY A 85 -11.65 12.63 5.32
N SER A 86 -11.15 11.60 4.65
CA SER A 86 -11.84 10.32 4.42
C SER A 86 -11.02 9.17 5.00
N ASN A 87 -11.66 8.14 5.53
CA ASN A 87 -10.98 6.89 5.92
C ASN A 87 -10.72 5.99 4.71
N THR A 88 -11.40 6.22 3.59
CA THR A 88 -11.21 5.43 2.38
C THR A 88 -10.05 5.96 1.57
N MET A 89 -9.12 5.06 1.26
CA MET A 89 -8.11 5.22 0.22
C MET A 89 -8.44 4.25 -0.90
N LEU A 90 -8.32 4.67 -2.15
CA LEU A 90 -8.42 3.81 -3.31
C LEU A 90 -7.01 3.52 -3.82
N LEU A 91 -6.83 2.27 -4.23
CA LEU A 91 -5.63 1.78 -4.89
C LEU A 91 -6.06 1.17 -6.21
N PHE A 92 -5.36 1.47 -7.30
CA PHE A 92 -5.52 0.69 -8.52
C PHE A 92 -4.27 -0.15 -8.79
N VAL A 93 -4.50 -1.42 -9.07
CA VAL A 93 -3.46 -2.40 -9.40
C VAL A 93 -3.86 -3.06 -10.71
N THR A 94 -2.94 -3.12 -11.68
CA THR A 94 -3.20 -3.86 -12.91
C THR A 94 -3.02 -5.35 -12.65
N LEU A 95 -4.10 -6.09 -12.91
CA LEU A 95 -4.15 -7.54 -12.83
C LEU A 95 -4.22 -8.09 -14.26
N ASP A 96 -3.09 -8.54 -14.78
CA ASP A 96 -2.94 -8.96 -16.17
C ASP A 96 -3.95 -10.05 -16.55
N ARG A 97 -4.79 -9.72 -17.53
CA ARG A 97 -5.86 -10.59 -18.03
C ARG A 97 -5.32 -11.85 -18.70
N ALA A 98 -4.16 -11.79 -19.36
CA ALA A 98 -3.52 -12.96 -19.95
C ALA A 98 -3.05 -13.96 -18.88
N ARG A 99 -2.90 -13.51 -17.63
CA ARG A 99 -2.53 -14.34 -16.46
C ARG A 99 -3.71 -14.59 -15.51
N GLY A 100 -4.94 -14.42 -15.97
CA GLY A 100 -6.15 -14.72 -15.20
C GLY A 100 -6.67 -13.57 -14.34
N GLY A 101 -6.11 -12.36 -14.51
CA GLY A 101 -6.60 -11.14 -13.88
C GLY A 101 -7.80 -10.50 -14.61
N GLY A 102 -8.28 -9.38 -14.05
CA GLY A 102 -9.42 -8.62 -14.58
C GLY A 102 -9.05 -7.33 -15.34
N GLY A 103 -7.76 -7.03 -15.51
CA GLY A 103 -7.25 -5.76 -16.01
C GLY A 103 -6.96 -4.75 -14.88
N PRO A 104 -6.84 -3.46 -15.19
CA PRO A 104 -6.76 -2.39 -14.19
C PRO A 104 -7.90 -2.52 -13.18
N THR A 105 -7.59 -2.83 -11.93
CA THR A 105 -8.56 -3.19 -10.88
C THR A 105 -8.45 -2.22 -9.72
N LEU A 106 -9.61 -1.71 -9.29
CA LEU A 106 -9.74 -0.83 -8.14
C LEU A 106 -9.93 -1.64 -6.86
N PHE A 107 -9.22 -1.23 -5.82
CA PHE A 107 -9.34 -1.68 -4.45
C PHE A 107 -9.65 -0.48 -3.57
N SER A 108 -10.51 -0.67 -2.56
CA SER A 108 -10.69 0.27 -1.47
C SER A 108 -9.99 -0.26 -0.23
N TYR A 109 -9.37 0.66 0.50
CA TYR A 109 -8.68 0.43 1.76
C TYR A 109 -9.25 1.37 2.82
N ASP A 110 -9.60 0.82 3.98
CA ASP A 110 -10.04 1.59 5.14
C ASP A 110 -8.85 1.85 6.06
N LYS A 111 -8.45 3.13 6.14
CA LYS A 111 -7.33 3.63 6.96
C LYS A 111 -7.51 3.44 8.47
N THR A 112 -8.71 3.08 8.93
CA THR A 112 -9.00 2.87 10.36
C THR A 112 -9.00 1.41 10.77
N THR A 113 -9.28 0.51 9.83
CA THR A 113 -9.44 -0.93 10.12
C THR A 113 -8.44 -1.81 9.36
N ASP A 114 -7.63 -1.21 8.50
CA ASP A 114 -6.71 -1.85 7.56
C ASP A 114 -7.38 -2.85 6.60
N GLN A 115 -8.70 -2.79 6.47
CA GLN A 115 -9.45 -3.69 5.60
C GLN A 115 -9.31 -3.30 4.13
N VAL A 116 -9.18 -4.30 3.26
CA VAL A 116 -9.09 -4.12 1.81
C VAL A 116 -10.26 -4.82 1.13
N THR A 117 -10.98 -4.09 0.30
CA THR A 117 -12.06 -4.62 -0.54
C THR A 117 -11.70 -4.49 -2.02
N LYS A 118 -11.86 -5.56 -2.79
CA LYS A 118 -11.82 -5.49 -4.25
C LYS A 118 -13.11 -4.82 -4.74
N VAL A 119 -12.98 -3.67 -5.38
CA VAL A 119 -14.13 -2.96 -5.97
C VAL A 119 -14.44 -3.55 -7.34
N GLY A 120 -13.41 -3.85 -8.13
CA GLY A 120 -13.52 -4.50 -9.44
C GLY A 120 -12.72 -3.81 -10.53
N PRO A 121 -12.81 -4.30 -11.79
CA PRO A 121 -12.16 -3.67 -12.93
C PRO A 121 -12.59 -2.20 -13.11
N LEU A 122 -11.64 -1.33 -13.45
CA LEU A 122 -11.88 0.08 -13.76
C LEU A 122 -12.58 0.27 -15.11
N PHE A 123 -12.40 -0.69 -16.01
CA PHE A 123 -12.91 -0.62 -17.36
C PHE A 123 -13.72 -1.87 -17.68
N ASP A 124 -14.75 -1.71 -18.52
CA ASP A 124 -15.44 -2.85 -19.13
C ASP A 124 -14.45 -3.72 -19.93
N ALA A 125 -14.69 -5.02 -19.97
CA ALA A 125 -13.81 -5.99 -20.63
C ALA A 125 -13.64 -5.74 -22.15
N SER A 126 -14.57 -5.03 -22.79
CA SER A 126 -14.51 -4.62 -24.20
C SER A 126 -13.72 -3.33 -24.44
N SER A 127 -13.38 -2.58 -23.38
CA SER A 127 -12.62 -1.33 -23.49
C SER A 127 -11.18 -1.61 -23.93
N PRO A 128 -10.60 -0.77 -24.82
CA PRO A 128 -9.17 -0.86 -25.15
C PRO A 128 -8.26 -0.56 -23.96
N PHE A 129 -8.78 0.04 -22.88
CA PHE A 129 -8.04 0.34 -21.66
C PHE A 129 -8.12 -0.77 -20.59
N SER A 130 -8.75 -1.90 -20.90
CA SER A 130 -8.96 -3.00 -19.95
C SER A 130 -7.78 -3.95 -19.78
N TRP A 131 -6.61 -3.65 -20.35
CA TRP A 131 -5.40 -4.50 -20.33
C TRP A 131 -4.26 -3.84 -19.58
#